data_AF-A0A367YFJ7-F1
#
_entry.id   AF-A0A367YFJ7-F1
#
_cell.length_a   1.000
_cell.length_b   1.000
_cell.length_c   1.000
_cell.angle_alpha   90.00
_cell.angle_beta   90.00
_cell.angle_gamma   90.00
#
_symmetry.space_group_name_H-M   'P 1'
#
loop_
_entity.id
_entity.type
_entity.pdbx_description
1 polymer ?
#
loop_
_entity_poly.entity_id
_entity_poly.type
_entity_poly.pdbx_seq_one_letter_code
_entity_poly.pdbx_strand_id
1 'polypeptide(L)'
;MSDNEAIRELNKTWKSYQDKLGNLAEKERRGTMLDIMQVDVAHNDLMMPMIALARRFIDMKEYDKALEISSAIAKVNPKVLDTYYTQMLVHIYRARETLRNPRIQLTQLMLHPNPAVKKHMQKYMMVISEYQMILESDELEEHDEDLVLQANDVMIEVGGPRIC
;
A
#
# COMPACT_ATOMS: atom_id res chain seq x y z
N MET A 1 19.01 -16.93 -10.32
CA MET A 1 18.69 -15.52 -10.55
C MET A 1 19.30 -14.73 -9.41
N SER A 2 20.09 -13.69 -9.70
CA SER A 2 20.64 -12.82 -8.63
C SER A 2 19.59 -11.81 -8.16
N ASP A 3 19.68 -11.29 -6.93
CA ASP A 3 18.74 -10.29 -6.41
C ASP A 3 18.64 -9.06 -7.32
N ASN A 4 19.76 -8.64 -7.92
CA ASN A 4 19.82 -7.54 -8.88
C ASN A 4 19.04 -7.82 -10.17
N GLU A 5 19.01 -9.07 -10.60
CA GLU A 5 18.26 -9.50 -11.78
C GLU A 5 16.76 -9.55 -11.48
N ALA A 6 16.39 -10.06 -10.30
CA ALA A 6 15.01 -10.05 -9.82
C ALA A 6 14.45 -8.61 -9.73
N ILE A 7 15.18 -7.70 -9.09
CA ILE A 7 14.80 -6.28 -8.98
C ILE A 7 14.64 -5.64 -10.36
N ARG A 8 15.50 -5.99 -11.32
CA ARG A 8 15.39 -5.48 -12.69
C ARG A 8 14.08 -5.92 -13.36
N GLU A 9 13.70 -7.19 -13.22
CA GLU A 9 12.45 -7.71 -13.79
C GLU A 9 11.21 -7.12 -13.10
N LEU A 10 11.25 -6.93 -11.77
CA LEU A 10 10.17 -6.25 -11.05
C LEU A 10 10.03 -4.79 -11.53
N ASN A 11 11.13 -4.07 -11.75
CA ASN A 11 11.10 -2.70 -12.28
C ASN A 11 10.54 -2.64 -13.70
N LYS A 12 10.86 -3.60 -14.58
CA LYS A 12 10.25 -3.69 -15.91
C LYS A 12 8.74 -3.94 -15.82
N THR A 13 8.33 -4.82 -14.92
CA THR A 13 6.92 -5.10 -14.65
C THR A 13 6.19 -3.84 -14.20
N TRP A 14 6.80 -3.09 -13.26
CA TRP A 14 6.26 -1.81 -12.81
C TRP A 14 6.11 -0.82 -13.96
N LYS A 15 7.15 -0.67 -14.78
CA LYS A 15 7.11 0.23 -15.95
C LYS A 15 5.99 -0.12 -16.91
N SER A 16 5.75 -1.42 -17.16
CA SER A 16 4.63 -1.87 -17.99
C SER A 16 3.27 -1.48 -17.39
N TYR A 17 3.08 -1.57 -16.07
CA TYR A 17 1.86 -1.12 -15.42
C TYR A 17 1.68 0.40 -15.49
N GLN A 18 2.75 1.18 -15.32
CA GLN A 18 2.69 2.63 -15.50
C GLN A 18 2.24 3.03 -16.90
N ASP A 19 2.75 2.35 -17.93
CA ASP A 19 2.36 2.62 -19.31
C ASP A 19 0.89 2.25 -19.56
N LYS A 20 0.41 1.13 -18.98
CA LYS A 20 -1.01 0.74 -19.04
C LYS A 20 -1.91 1.77 -18.34
N LEU A 21 -1.56 2.21 -17.13
CA LEU A 21 -2.30 3.25 -16.41
C LEU A 21 -2.35 4.57 -17.19
N GLY A 22 -1.24 4.95 -17.83
CA GLY A 22 -1.21 6.13 -18.71
C GLY A 22 -2.16 6.02 -19.90
N ASN A 23 -2.20 4.85 -20.54
CA ASN A 23 -3.12 4.59 -21.66
C ASN A 23 -4.59 4.59 -21.21
N LEU A 24 -4.89 4.00 -20.05
CA LEU A 24 -6.25 4.01 -19.48
C LEU A 24 -6.69 5.44 -19.13
N ALA A 25 -5.83 6.24 -18.51
CA ALA A 25 -6.12 7.65 -18.19
C ALA A 25 -6.30 8.52 -19.45
N GLU A 26 -5.67 8.18 -20.57
CA GLU A 26 -5.92 8.85 -21.86
C GLU A 26 -7.27 8.43 -22.45
N LYS A 27 -7.58 7.13 -22.38
CA LYS A 27 -8.85 6.57 -22.86
C LYS A 27 -10.04 7.13 -22.06
N GLU A 28 -9.91 7.27 -20.75
CA GLU A 28 -10.92 7.88 -19.89
C GLU A 28 -11.20 9.34 -20.29
N ARG A 29 -10.16 10.12 -20.59
CA ARG A 29 -10.28 11.55 -20.94
C ARG A 29 -10.90 11.80 -22.32
N ARG A 30 -10.73 10.89 -23.28
CA ARG A 30 -11.18 11.06 -24.67
C ARG A 30 -12.30 10.12 -25.10
N GLY A 31 -12.63 9.16 -24.24
CA GLY A 31 -13.49 8.04 -24.57
C GLY A 31 -14.98 8.36 -24.53
N THR A 32 -15.76 7.45 -25.11
CA THR A 32 -17.20 7.39 -24.94
C THR A 32 -17.56 6.86 -23.55
N MET A 33 -18.85 6.92 -23.16
CA MET A 33 -19.31 6.29 -21.91
C MET A 33 -18.95 4.78 -21.85
N LEU A 34 -19.02 4.08 -22.98
CA LEU A 34 -18.63 2.67 -23.08
C LEU A 34 -17.11 2.48 -22.83
N ASP A 35 -16.29 3.42 -23.27
CA ASP A 35 -14.85 3.40 -23.02
C ASP A 35 -14.51 3.61 -21.54
N ILE A 36 -15.24 4.50 -20.86
CA ILE A 36 -15.08 4.76 -19.42
C ILE A 36 -15.39 3.50 -18.61
N MET A 37 -16.52 2.82 -18.91
CA MET A 37 -16.85 1.56 -18.23
C MET A 37 -15.78 0.48 -18.45
N GLN A 38 -15.18 0.41 -19.65
CA GLN A 38 -14.07 -0.51 -19.92
C GLN A 38 -12.79 -0.12 -19.18
N VAL A 39 -12.57 1.17 -18.95
CA VAL A 39 -11.44 1.66 -18.15
C VAL A 39 -11.58 1.22 -16.70
N ASP A 40 -12.78 1.32 -16.11
CA ASP A 40 -13.03 0.89 -14.73
C ASP A 40 -12.75 -0.60 -14.53
N VAL A 41 -13.23 -1.45 -15.46
CA VAL A 41 -12.94 -2.89 -15.45
C VAL A 41 -11.43 -3.14 -15.57
N ALA A 42 -10.75 -2.46 -16.50
CA ALA A 42 -9.32 -2.63 -16.69
C ALA A 42 -8.49 -2.13 -15.49
N HIS A 43 -8.95 -1.08 -14.79
CA HIS A 43 -8.33 -0.65 -13.54
C HIS A 43 -8.47 -1.75 -12.48
N ASN A 44 -9.68 -2.27 -12.26
CA ASN A 44 -9.90 -3.34 -11.28
C ASN A 44 -9.04 -4.59 -11.56
N ASP A 45 -8.92 -5.00 -12.83
CA ASP A 45 -8.07 -6.13 -13.24
C ASP A 45 -6.58 -5.91 -12.94
N LEU A 46 -6.12 -4.65 -12.86
CA LEU A 46 -4.73 -4.30 -12.57
C LEU A 46 -4.43 -4.19 -11.07
N MET A 47 -5.44 -4.05 -10.20
CA MET A 47 -5.23 -3.82 -8.77
C MET A 47 -4.48 -4.98 -8.11
N MET A 48 -4.99 -6.22 -8.23
CA MET A 48 -4.37 -7.39 -7.59
C MET A 48 -2.93 -7.67 -8.05
N PRO A 49 -2.61 -7.65 -9.36
CA PRO A 49 -1.23 -7.77 -9.82
C PRO A 49 -0.31 -6.65 -9.30
N MET A 50 -0.81 -5.42 -9.17
CA MET A 50 -0.02 -4.30 -8.63
C MET A 50 0.21 -4.44 -7.12
N ILE A 51 -0.78 -4.89 -6.35
CA ILE A 51 -0.63 -5.21 -4.92
C ILE A 51 0.45 -6.30 -4.75
N ALA A 52 0.37 -7.38 -5.52
CA ALA A 52 1.36 -8.44 -5.49
C ALA A 52 2.77 -7.92 -5.81
N LEU A 53 2.90 -7.02 -6.78
CA LEU A 53 4.17 -6.39 -7.13
C LEU A 53 4.71 -5.53 -5.97
N ALA A 54 3.87 -4.74 -5.30
CA ALA A 54 4.28 -3.95 -4.15
C ALA A 54 4.80 -4.84 -3.01
N ARG A 55 4.11 -5.94 -2.71
CA ARG A 55 4.53 -6.94 -1.71
C ARG A 55 5.89 -7.57 -2.09
N ARG A 56 6.13 -7.88 -3.36
CA ARG A 56 7.45 -8.36 -3.82
C ARG A 56 8.56 -7.33 -3.62
N PHE A 57 8.28 -6.04 -3.83
CA PHE A 57 9.27 -5.00 -3.52
C PHE A 57 9.53 -4.88 -2.01
N ILE A 58 8.53 -5.10 -1.15
CA ILE A 58 8.74 -5.22 0.30
C ILE A 58 9.67 -6.40 0.64
N ASP A 59 9.44 -7.58 0.05
CA ASP A 59 10.29 -8.77 0.26
C ASP A 59 11.76 -8.49 -0.09
N MET A 60 11.98 -7.69 -1.14
CA MET A 60 13.30 -7.24 -1.59
C MET A 60 13.85 -6.02 -0.83
N LYS A 61 13.12 -5.50 0.16
CA LYS A 61 13.43 -4.27 0.92
C LYS A 61 13.48 -2.99 0.07
N GLU A 62 12.89 -3.02 -1.12
CA GLU A 62 12.74 -1.89 -2.03
C GLU A 62 11.52 -1.03 -1.64
N TYR A 63 11.57 -0.49 -0.43
CA TYR A 63 10.43 0.16 0.21
C TYR A 63 9.90 1.40 -0.51
N ASP A 64 10.76 2.17 -1.19
CA ASP A 64 10.29 3.34 -1.97
C ASP A 64 9.43 2.90 -3.15
N LYS A 65 9.77 1.78 -3.79
CA LYS A 65 8.97 1.22 -4.89
C LYS A 65 7.65 0.65 -4.39
N ALA A 66 7.66 -0.04 -3.25
CA ALA A 66 6.42 -0.50 -2.64
C ALA A 66 5.45 0.66 -2.32
N LEU A 67 5.96 1.78 -1.78
CA LEU A 67 5.16 2.98 -1.55
C LEU A 67 4.68 3.61 -2.86
N GLU A 68 5.55 3.77 -3.86
CA GLU A 68 5.19 4.34 -5.17
C GLU A 68 4.01 3.60 -5.80
N ILE A 69 4.07 2.26 -5.81
CA ILE A 69 3.02 1.40 -6.37
C ILE A 69 1.74 1.51 -5.55
N SER A 70 1.85 1.43 -4.22
CA SER A 70 0.70 1.53 -3.33
C SER A 70 -0.03 2.87 -3.51
N SER A 71 0.71 3.99 -3.55
CA SER A 71 0.12 5.30 -3.82
C SER A 71 -0.52 5.40 -5.20
N ALA A 72 0.02 4.71 -6.22
CA ALA A 72 -0.61 4.65 -7.54
C ALA A 72 -1.94 3.88 -7.51
N ILE A 73 -2.01 2.76 -6.78
CA ILE A 73 -3.25 2.00 -6.55
C ILE A 73 -4.30 2.88 -5.88
N ALA A 74 -3.95 3.51 -4.74
CA ALA A 74 -4.86 4.36 -3.97
C ALA A 74 -5.39 5.55 -4.78
N LYS A 75 -4.58 6.09 -5.70
CA LYS A 75 -4.98 7.20 -6.57
C LYS A 75 -6.05 6.77 -7.59
N VAL A 76 -5.97 5.55 -8.09
CA VAL A 76 -6.93 5.02 -9.06
C VAL A 76 -8.18 4.52 -8.35
N ASN A 77 -8.01 3.75 -7.28
CA ASN A 77 -9.09 3.26 -6.46
C ASN A 77 -8.72 3.40 -4.96
N PRO A 78 -9.21 4.45 -4.28
CA PRO A 78 -8.91 4.67 -2.86
C PRO A 78 -9.58 3.65 -1.94
N LYS A 79 -10.46 2.78 -2.44
CA LYS A 79 -11.15 1.76 -1.64
C LYS A 79 -10.35 0.47 -1.48
N VAL A 80 -9.19 0.37 -2.14
CA VAL A 80 -8.34 -0.82 -2.10
C VAL A 80 -7.55 -0.86 -0.79
N LEU A 81 -8.14 -1.42 0.26
CA LEU A 81 -7.57 -1.49 1.61
C LEU A 81 -6.13 -2.04 1.67
N ASP A 82 -5.78 -3.01 0.81
CA ASP A 82 -4.44 -3.61 0.71
C ASP A 82 -3.33 -2.58 0.55
N THR A 83 -3.62 -1.49 -0.15
CA THR A 83 -2.62 -0.48 -0.45
C THR A 83 -2.19 0.28 0.80
N TYR A 84 -3.14 0.56 1.70
CA TYR A 84 -2.88 1.24 2.97
C TYR A 84 -2.17 0.29 3.92
N TYR A 85 -2.62 -0.97 4.00
CA TYR A 85 -1.93 -2.00 4.77
C TYR A 85 -0.46 -2.16 4.32
N THR A 86 -0.21 -2.19 3.02
CA THR A 86 1.14 -2.23 2.44
C THR A 86 1.98 -1.02 2.85
N GLN A 87 1.40 0.19 2.81
CA GLN A 87 2.08 1.41 3.25
C GLN A 87 2.39 1.40 4.76
N MET A 88 1.47 0.90 5.60
CA MET A 88 1.70 0.72 7.04
C MET A 88 2.92 -0.18 7.28
N LEU A 89 2.95 -1.36 6.65
CA LEU A 89 4.07 -2.30 6.77
C LEU A 89 5.41 -1.68 6.37
N VAL A 90 5.44 -0.92 5.26
CA VAL A 90 6.66 -0.23 4.82
C VAL A 90 7.18 0.72 5.89
N HIS A 91 6.32 1.52 6.51
CA HIS A 91 6.74 2.45 7.55
C HIS A 91 7.24 1.76 8.81
N ILE A 92 6.62 0.63 9.18
CA ILE A 92 7.09 -0.23 10.28
C ILE A 92 8.48 -0.80 9.95
N TYR A 93 8.66 -1.38 8.77
CA TYR A 93 9.94 -2.00 8.39
C TYR A 93 11.08 -0.99 8.28
N ARG A 94 10.83 0.21 7.75
CA ARG A 94 11.83 1.29 7.70
C ARG A 94 12.27 1.76 9.09
N ALA A 95 11.34 1.85 10.02
CA ALA A 95 11.65 2.18 11.40
C ALA A 95 12.51 1.09 12.08
N ARG A 96 12.18 -0.18 11.83
CA ARG A 96 12.96 -1.34 12.30
C ARG A 96 14.37 -1.37 11.69
N GLU A 97 14.50 -1.08 10.40
CA GLU A 97 15.78 -1.04 9.69
C GLU A 97 16.67 0.12 10.18
N THR A 98 16.07 1.29 10.43
CA THR A 98 16.75 2.45 11.02
C THR A 98 17.42 2.10 12.35
N LEU A 99 16.77 1.28 13.16
CA LEU A 99 17.30 0.82 14.45
C LEU A 99 18.12 -0.46 14.36
N ARG A 100 18.21 -1.07 13.17
CA ARG A 100 18.75 -2.43 12.95
C ARG A 100 18.18 -3.46 13.93
N ASN A 101 16.92 -3.29 14.30
CA ASN A 101 16.21 -4.14 15.24
C ASN A 101 14.90 -4.61 14.60
N PRO A 102 14.89 -5.76 13.91
CA PRO A 102 13.68 -6.27 13.25
C PRO A 102 12.60 -6.74 14.23
N ARG A 103 12.94 -6.94 15.50
CA ARG A 103 12.04 -7.51 16.52
C ARG A 103 11.49 -6.48 17.50
N ILE A 104 11.88 -5.20 17.38
CA ILE A 104 11.31 -4.14 18.21
C ILE A 104 9.79 -4.08 17.98
N GLN A 105 9.06 -4.04 19.09
CA GLN A 105 7.61 -4.00 19.09
C GLN A 105 7.14 -2.64 18.57
N LEU A 106 5.94 -2.61 18.00
CA LEU A 106 5.40 -1.40 17.40
C LEU A 106 5.14 -0.30 18.44
N THR A 107 4.68 -0.67 19.64
CA THR A 107 4.58 0.25 20.80
C THR A 107 5.90 0.97 21.09
N GLN A 108 7.00 0.23 21.04
CA GLN A 108 8.33 0.73 21.31
C GLN A 108 8.80 1.65 20.17
N LEU A 109 8.44 1.35 18.92
CA LEU A 109 8.70 2.24 17.77
C LEU A 109 7.95 3.57 17.91
N MET A 110 6.67 3.52 18.30
CA MET A 110 5.82 4.71 18.47
C MET A 110 6.38 5.70 19.50
N LEU A 111 7.01 5.19 20.56
CA LEU A 111 7.58 6.00 21.65
C LEU A 111 9.07 6.31 21.45
N HIS A 112 9.70 5.79 20.38
CA HIS A 112 11.15 5.85 20.22
C HIS A 112 11.65 7.30 20.03
N PRO A 113 12.72 7.75 20.71
CA PRO A 113 13.17 9.14 20.64
C PRO A 113 13.83 9.52 19.30
N ASN A 114 14.32 8.54 18.54
CA ASN A 114 15.02 8.76 17.25
C ASN A 114 14.12 9.52 16.25
N PRO A 115 14.54 10.70 15.75
CA PRO A 115 13.76 11.51 14.81
C PRO A 115 13.40 10.80 13.50
N ALA A 116 14.27 9.95 12.96
CA ALA A 116 14.00 9.20 11.75
C ALA A 116 12.91 8.14 11.98
N VAL A 117 12.95 7.45 13.13
CA VAL A 117 11.88 6.52 13.54
C VAL A 117 10.56 7.26 13.74
N LYS A 118 10.58 8.40 14.45
CA LYS A 118 9.39 9.24 14.64
C LYS A 118 8.75 9.65 13.31
N LYS A 119 9.55 10.04 12.32
CA LYS A 119 9.06 10.39 10.99
C LYS A 119 8.32 9.22 10.33
N HIS A 120 8.84 8.01 10.43
CA HIS A 120 8.15 6.83 9.90
C HIS A 120 6.86 6.52 10.66
N MET A 121 6.87 6.63 11.99
CA MET A 121 5.68 6.39 12.81
C MET A 121 4.59 7.45 12.60
N GLN A 122 4.96 8.71 12.37
CA GLN A 122 4.00 9.75 11.99
C GLN A 122 3.29 9.42 10.67
N LYS A 123 4.03 8.94 9.66
CA LYS A 123 3.43 8.53 8.38
C LYS A 123 2.55 7.29 8.55
N TYR A 124 3.00 6.31 9.32
CA TYR A 124 2.18 5.14 9.67
C TYR A 124 0.83 5.55 10.28
N MET A 125 0.82 6.52 11.22
CA MET A 125 -0.42 7.02 11.80
C MET A 125 -1.33 7.72 10.79
N MET A 126 -0.77 8.50 9.86
CA MET A 126 -1.57 9.12 8.79
C MET A 126 -2.26 8.06 7.92
N VAL A 127 -1.52 7.02 7.52
CA VAL A 127 -2.05 5.92 6.72
C VAL A 127 -3.14 5.14 7.47
N ILE A 128 -3.01 4.97 8.79
CA ILE A 128 -4.07 4.38 9.62
C ILE A 128 -5.32 5.23 9.61
N SER A 129 -5.20 6.55 9.78
CA SER A 129 -6.37 7.42 9.75
C SER A 129 -7.08 7.34 8.40
N GLU A 130 -6.33 7.31 7.29
CA GLU A 130 -6.91 7.12 5.95
C GLU A 130 -7.62 5.77 5.82
N TYR A 131 -6.99 4.69 6.28
CA TYR A 131 -7.57 3.35 6.29
C TYR A 131 -8.88 3.26 7.08
N GLN A 132 -8.93 3.88 8.26
CA GLN A 132 -10.12 3.94 9.11
C GLN A 132 -11.25 4.72 8.44
N MET A 133 -10.93 5.88 7.85
CA MET A 133 -11.92 6.68 7.13
C MET A 133 -12.58 5.91 5.97
N ILE A 134 -11.83 5.03 5.31
CA ILE A 134 -12.37 4.20 4.21
C ILE A 134 -13.26 3.09 4.75
N LEU A 135 -12.83 2.42 5.83
CA LEU A 135 -13.62 1.36 6.47
C LEU A 135 -14.94 1.87 7.05
N GLU A 136 -14.94 3.06 7.62
CA GLU A 136 -16.13 3.72 8.15
C GLU A 136 -17.00 4.35 7.05
N SER A 137 -16.56 4.32 5.78
CA SER A 137 -17.35 4.84 4.67
C SER A 137 -18.43 3.83 4.26
N ASP A 138 -19.67 4.30 4.10
CA ASP A 138 -20.81 3.50 3.63
C ASP A 138 -20.64 2.99 2.18
N GLU A 139 -19.54 3.35 1.52
CA GLU A 139 -19.30 3.00 0.12
C GLU A 139 -18.36 1.81 -0.09
N LEU A 140 -17.95 1.15 1.00
CA LEU A 140 -17.11 -0.05 0.97
C LEU A 140 -17.99 -1.29 0.93
N GLU A 141 -18.49 -1.63 -0.27
CA GLU A 141 -19.51 -2.68 -0.45
C GLU A 141 -19.04 -4.08 -0.01
N GLU A 142 -17.78 -4.44 -0.29
CA GLU A 142 -17.15 -5.70 0.13
C GLU A 142 -15.65 -5.47 0.35
N HIS A 143 -15.09 -6.07 1.40
CA HIS A 143 -13.66 -6.04 1.69
C HIS A 143 -13.21 -7.36 2.30
N ASP A 144 -11.92 -7.66 2.15
CA ASP A 144 -11.32 -8.86 2.71
C ASP A 144 -11.29 -8.75 4.25
N GLU A 145 -12.15 -9.52 4.92
CA GLU A 145 -12.24 -9.57 6.39
C GLU A 145 -10.90 -9.99 7.03
N ASP A 146 -10.14 -10.90 6.41
CA ASP A 146 -8.84 -11.32 6.93
C ASP A 146 -7.83 -10.18 6.89
N LEU A 147 -7.89 -9.33 5.85
CA LEU A 147 -7.06 -8.14 5.76
C LEU A 147 -7.42 -7.13 6.85
N VAL A 148 -8.72 -6.94 7.12
CA VAL A 148 -9.18 -6.06 8.20
C VAL A 148 -8.72 -6.58 9.56
N LEU A 149 -8.80 -7.89 9.80
CA LEU A 149 -8.26 -8.52 11.01
C LEU A 149 -6.75 -8.31 11.14
N GLN A 150 -5.98 -8.49 10.06
CA GLN A 150 -4.54 -8.26 10.06
C GLN A 150 -4.17 -6.79 10.32
N ALA A 151 -4.92 -5.85 9.73
CA ALA A 151 -4.72 -4.43 10.00
C ALA A 151 -5.10 -4.09 11.46
N ASN A 152 -6.18 -4.68 11.97
CA ASN A 152 -6.60 -4.57 13.36
C ASN A 152 -5.54 -5.09 14.33
N ASP A 153 -4.91 -6.23 14.05
CA ASP A 153 -3.82 -6.76 14.88
C ASP A 153 -2.64 -5.78 14.98
N VAL A 154 -2.28 -5.16 13.85
CA VAL A 154 -1.24 -4.12 13.78
C VAL A 154 -1.65 -2.87 14.58
N MET A 155 -2.94 -2.48 14.52
CA MET A 155 -3.47 -1.33 15.27
C MET A 155 -3.59 -1.60 16.79
N ILE A 156 -4.03 -2.79 17.18
CA ILE A 156 -4.16 -3.21 18.58
C ILE A 156 -2.79 -3.21 19.24
N GLU A 157 -1.73 -3.62 18.53
CA GLU A 157 -0.37 -3.60 19.07
C GLU A 157 0.00 -2.22 19.62
N VAL A 158 -0.49 -1.12 19.03
CA VAL A 158 -0.17 0.25 19.48
C VAL A 158 -1.25 0.93 20.34
N GLY A 159 -2.28 0.20 20.75
CA GLY A 159 -3.41 0.77 21.48
C GLY A 159 -4.29 1.68 20.62
N GLY A 160 -4.30 1.47 19.30
CA GLY A 160 -5.29 2.07 18.40
C GLY A 160 -6.69 1.51 18.66
N PRO A 161 -7.75 2.20 18.19
CA PRO A 161 -9.10 1.70 18.33
C PRO A 161 -9.27 0.37 17.58
N ARG A 162 -10.03 -0.57 18.14
CA ARG A 162 -10.45 -1.79 17.44
C ARG A 162 -11.52 -1.42 16.42
N ILE A 163 -11.31 -1.80 15.17
CA ILE A 163 -12.35 -1.73 14.15
C ILE A 163 -13.25 -2.94 14.34
N CYS A 164 -14.55 -2.70 14.55
CA CYS A 164 -15.58 -3.68 14.85
C CYS A 164 -16.40 -3.97 13.59
#